data_AF-A0A4P5WNN8-F1
#
_entry.id   AF-A0A4P5WNN8-F1
#
_cell.length_a   1.000
_cell.length_b   1.000
_cell.length_c   1.000
_cell.angle_alpha   90.00
_cell.angle_beta   90.00
_cell.angle_gamma   90.00
#
_symmetry.space_group_name_H-M   'P 1'
#
loop_
_entity.id
_entity.type
_entity.pdbx_description
1 polymer ?
#
loop_
_entity_poly.entity_id
_entity_poly.type
_entity_poly.pdbx_seq_one_letter_code
_entity_poly.pdbx_strand_id
1 'polypeptide(L)'
;MAFVVAVILLRTFVLEGYLISTGSMAPGLYGFHRRVHCPSCRFVFAFGVAFDESTPGSLGTIQEPTGPRRLATCPNCGQSGIDVSNLPNNHGDQLLVHKHIFDIRSPKRWETVVFRNPASPGEAFVKRVVGLPGETIRIKAGDVHINGQIARKSLAAQLDLRIPVCSLQLPDSEHPEWQLPWDLDQHWKLQQNTLQYSAPPADTHSPAASLPAEPAWIRFHYWKPSGGRHLAETPLTHAAAEPDWSDFLNRFRDVPIAWSAQLHYDAEREVLQCTGVMPAELQRDLVRNATTSEFRNAVFRLAALSHLAPVTDRYGYNSLVASPEFVVSDLMLDTTIQWQQPPARIHVRIPVGNQTLGLTLDTTSHSATLLSLDQQTVLQQGSYAAGDGQSVHLIASGFDQQIAVSINGQTPFPELPVEHAQPPDEPVEASAAPVGDHRPDPARAAGISLLIERQKRWALGISGGSAKVTRLNMYRDVFYTPGRRRNAVKSDYVIPENCYFVQGDNSPVSSDSRNWEKPVVPHAFLVGKPFLVHLPSKPAILQFAGREWRIRIPDWERIRYIH
;
A
#
# COMPACT_ATOMS: atom_id res chain seq x y z
N MET A 1 18.08 17.94 42.60
CA MET A 1 18.70 19.03 41.81
C MET A 1 19.50 18.49 40.63
N ALA A 2 20.51 17.64 40.85
CA ALA A 2 21.35 17.08 39.76
C ALA A 2 20.55 16.40 38.63
N PHE A 3 19.52 15.59 38.95
CA PHE A 3 18.65 14.97 37.95
C PHE A 3 17.90 15.99 37.08
N VAL A 4 17.34 17.04 37.69
CA VAL A 4 16.61 18.09 36.95
C VAL A 4 17.56 18.87 36.05
N VAL A 5 18.75 19.22 36.55
CA VAL A 5 19.79 19.86 35.73
C VAL A 5 20.23 18.95 34.59
N ALA A 6 20.44 17.66 34.83
CA ALA A 6 20.78 16.70 33.79
C ALA A 6 19.68 16.57 32.72
N VAL A 7 18.40 16.52 33.11
CA VAL A 7 17.27 16.50 32.18
C VAL A 7 17.18 17.79 31.37
N ILE A 8 17.41 18.94 32.00
CA ILE A 8 17.44 20.24 31.30
C ILE A 8 18.60 20.24 30.30
N LEU A 9 19.81 19.90 30.70
CA LEU A 9 20.97 19.84 29.79
C LEU A 9 20.74 18.86 28.64
N LEU A 10 20.19 17.68 28.93
CA LEU A 10 19.84 16.69 27.91
C LEU A 10 18.81 17.24 26.91
N ARG A 11 17.75 17.90 27.38
CA ARG A 11 16.73 18.50 26.50
C ARG A 11 17.21 19.74 25.75
N THR A 12 18.07 20.53 26.37
CA THR A 12 18.59 21.75 25.74
C THR A 12 19.54 21.37 24.61
N PHE A 13 20.49 20.46 24.85
CA PHE A 13 21.62 20.23 23.96
C PHE A 13 21.57 18.92 23.16
N VAL A 14 20.85 17.89 23.61
CA VAL A 14 20.94 16.55 23.00
C VAL A 14 19.63 16.13 22.35
N LEU A 15 18.50 16.35 23.02
CA LEU A 15 17.20 15.81 22.61
C LEU A 15 16.15 16.91 22.42
N GLU A 16 15.46 16.89 21.28
CA GLU A 16 14.27 17.72 21.07
C GLU A 16 13.02 16.86 20.87
N GLY A 17 11.89 17.33 21.41
CA GLY A 17 10.58 16.75 21.13
C GLY A 17 9.91 17.47 19.96
N TYR A 18 9.43 16.72 18.97
CA TYR A 18 8.65 17.27 17.85
C TYR A 18 7.29 16.60 17.77
N LEU A 19 6.24 17.39 17.56
CA LEU A 19 4.90 16.89 17.24
C LEU A 19 4.74 16.84 15.72
N ILE A 20 4.29 15.72 15.20
CA ILE A 20 3.96 15.62 13.77
C ILE A 20 2.55 16.16 13.56
N SER A 21 2.42 17.26 12.82
CA SER A 21 1.12 17.85 12.48
C SER A 21 0.55 17.33 11.16
N THR A 22 1.40 16.97 10.19
CA THR A 22 0.96 16.61 8.83
C THR A 22 1.03 15.11 8.52
N GLY A 23 0.23 14.66 7.56
CA GLY A 23 0.20 13.27 7.08
C GLY A 23 1.31 12.86 6.11
N SER A 24 2.32 13.71 5.88
CA SER A 24 3.31 13.55 4.81
C SER A 24 4.26 12.36 4.98
N MET A 25 4.39 11.84 6.20
CA MET A 25 5.23 10.67 6.53
C MET A 25 4.38 9.43 6.86
N ALA A 26 3.06 9.48 6.64
CA ALA A 26 2.19 8.35 6.92
C ALA A 26 2.46 7.19 5.92
N PRO A 27 2.31 5.92 6.32
CA PRO A 27 1.92 5.47 7.65
C PRO A 27 3.05 5.39 8.68
N GLY A 28 4.31 5.59 8.26
CA GLY A 28 5.49 5.52 9.10
C GLY A 28 5.44 6.46 10.30
N LEU A 29 4.99 7.71 10.09
CA LEU A 29 4.74 8.70 11.14
C LEU A 29 3.39 9.39 10.88
N TYR A 30 2.50 9.39 11.86
CA TYR A 30 1.18 9.99 11.75
C TYR A 30 1.19 11.45 12.21
N GLY A 31 0.59 12.31 11.40
CA GLY A 31 0.17 13.65 11.80
C GLY A 31 -1.17 13.66 12.54
N PHE A 32 -1.87 14.79 12.51
CA PHE A 32 -3.24 14.85 13.01
C PHE A 32 -4.16 13.90 12.23
N HIS A 33 -4.91 13.05 12.94
CA HIS A 33 -5.77 12.06 12.29
C HIS A 33 -6.93 11.56 13.14
N ARG A 34 -7.89 10.90 12.48
CA ARG A 34 -8.92 10.08 13.11
C ARG A 34 -8.58 8.60 12.92
N ARG A 35 -8.83 7.79 13.95
CA ARG A 35 -8.71 6.33 13.87
C ARG A 35 -10.04 5.78 13.36
N VAL A 36 -10.05 5.30 12.13
CA VAL A 36 -11.26 4.80 11.46
C VAL A 36 -11.28 3.28 11.54
N HIS A 37 -12.41 2.75 11.99
CA HIS A 37 -12.71 1.32 11.89
C HIS A 37 -13.63 1.14 10.69
N CYS A 38 -13.16 0.42 9.66
CA CYS A 38 -13.99 0.17 8.49
C CYS A 38 -15.25 -0.62 8.91
N PRO A 39 -16.47 -0.15 8.58
CA PRO A 39 -17.69 -0.88 8.90
C PRO A 39 -17.77 -2.20 8.13
N SER A 40 -17.21 -2.26 6.91
CA SER A 40 -17.30 -3.43 6.03
C SER A 40 -16.28 -4.52 6.36
N CYS A 41 -15.01 -4.17 6.63
CA CYS A 41 -13.94 -5.17 6.83
C CYS A 41 -13.20 -5.06 8.17
N ARG A 42 -13.61 -4.16 9.07
CA ARG A 42 -12.99 -3.91 10.39
C ARG A 42 -11.54 -3.45 10.38
N PHE A 43 -10.91 -3.35 9.21
CA PHE A 43 -9.58 -2.81 9.08
C PHE A 43 -9.49 -1.43 9.72
N VAL A 44 -8.47 -1.26 10.57
CA VAL A 44 -8.23 -0.01 11.29
C VAL A 44 -7.18 0.79 10.54
N PHE A 45 -7.52 2.03 10.20
CA PHE A 45 -6.61 2.92 9.49
C PHE A 45 -6.71 4.34 9.99
N ALA A 46 -5.69 5.14 9.70
CA ALA A 46 -5.67 6.55 10.04
C ALA A 46 -6.20 7.40 8.86
N PHE A 47 -7.11 8.31 9.17
CA PHE A 47 -7.64 9.33 8.27
C PHE A 47 -7.05 10.68 8.66
N GLY A 48 -6.27 11.30 7.77
CA GLY A 48 -5.63 12.58 8.06
C GLY A 48 -6.64 13.72 8.17
N VAL A 49 -6.44 14.63 9.12
CA VAL A 49 -7.21 15.88 9.22
C VAL A 49 -6.31 17.07 8.95
N ALA A 50 -6.87 18.10 8.30
CA ALA A 50 -6.12 19.31 7.99
C ALA A 50 -5.84 20.11 9.27
N PHE A 51 -4.69 20.78 9.30
CA PHE A 51 -4.27 21.62 10.42
C PHE A 51 -3.83 22.96 9.87
N ASP A 52 -4.35 24.04 10.47
CA ASP A 52 -4.06 25.40 10.07
C ASP A 52 -3.06 26.05 11.02
N GLU A 53 -1.88 26.38 10.49
CA GLU A 53 -0.82 27.10 11.21
C GLU A 53 -0.71 28.57 10.75
N SER A 54 -1.61 29.05 9.88
CA SER A 54 -1.48 30.35 9.18
C SER A 54 -1.70 31.59 10.07
N THR A 55 -2.04 31.44 11.35
CA THR A 55 -2.29 32.57 12.26
C THR A 55 -1.18 32.65 13.33
N PRO A 56 -0.16 33.51 13.13
CA PRO A 56 0.92 33.70 14.10
C PRO A 56 0.36 34.12 15.47
N GLY A 57 0.77 33.43 16.54
CA GLY A 57 0.36 33.73 17.91
C GLY A 57 -0.94 33.09 18.38
N SER A 58 -1.62 32.27 17.56
CA SER A 58 -2.72 31.41 18.00
C SER A 58 -2.28 29.94 18.09
N LEU A 59 -2.89 29.17 19.01
CA LEU A 59 -2.77 27.71 18.98
C LEU A 59 -3.47 27.22 17.71
N GLY A 60 -2.70 26.70 16.74
CA GLY A 60 -3.23 26.20 15.47
C GLY A 60 -4.43 25.27 15.70
N THR A 61 -5.45 25.38 14.86
CA THR A 61 -6.70 24.64 15.03
C THR A 61 -6.81 23.54 13.99
N ILE A 62 -7.33 22.39 14.42
CA ILE A 62 -7.71 21.32 13.51
C ILE A 62 -8.90 21.82 12.69
N GLN A 63 -8.78 21.78 11.37
CA GLN A 63 -9.89 22.09 10.49
C GLN A 63 -10.76 20.84 10.35
N GLU A 64 -11.95 20.92 10.94
CA GLU A 64 -12.93 19.84 10.89
C GLU A 64 -13.34 19.55 9.44
N PRO A 65 -13.26 18.28 8.98
CA PRO A 65 -13.59 17.96 7.61
C PRO A 65 -15.10 18.13 7.37
N THR A 66 -15.48 18.88 6.33
CA THR A 66 -16.88 19.15 5.98
C THR A 66 -17.22 18.65 4.58
N GLY A 67 -18.52 18.47 4.31
CA GLY A 67 -19.00 18.00 3.00
C GLY A 67 -18.37 16.67 2.58
N PRO A 68 -18.01 16.48 1.30
CA PRO A 68 -17.38 15.25 0.81
C PRO A 68 -16.03 14.93 1.47
N ARG A 69 -15.33 15.94 1.99
CA ARG A 69 -14.02 15.77 2.64
C ARG A 69 -14.10 15.01 3.98
N ARG A 70 -15.29 14.82 4.55
CA ARG A 70 -15.49 14.00 5.76
C ARG A 70 -15.61 12.50 5.48
N LEU A 71 -15.63 12.11 4.21
CA LEU A 71 -15.87 10.73 3.81
C LEU A 71 -14.53 10.02 3.58
N ALA A 72 -14.23 9.05 4.43
CA ALA A 72 -13.05 8.21 4.27
C ALA A 72 -13.30 7.06 3.29
N THR A 73 -12.21 6.58 2.70
CA THR A 73 -12.17 5.34 1.93
C THR A 73 -11.26 4.35 2.64
N CYS A 74 -11.77 3.14 2.90
CA CYS A 74 -10.98 2.08 3.52
C CYS A 74 -9.86 1.64 2.55
N PRO A 75 -8.58 1.67 2.95
CA PRO A 75 -7.48 1.23 2.08
C PRO A 75 -7.46 -0.29 1.86
N ASN A 76 -8.05 -1.08 2.76
CA ASN A 76 -8.09 -2.54 2.67
C ASN A 76 -9.18 -3.03 1.70
N CYS A 77 -10.43 -2.63 1.90
CA CYS A 77 -11.57 -3.15 1.14
C CYS A 77 -12.21 -2.14 0.17
N GLY A 78 -11.73 -0.89 0.10
CA GLY A 78 -12.26 0.12 -0.81
C GLY A 78 -13.58 0.78 -0.38
N GLN A 79 -14.20 0.36 0.74
CA GLN A 79 -15.43 0.98 1.26
C GLN A 79 -15.28 2.50 1.36
N SER A 80 -16.02 3.21 0.51
CA SER A 80 -16.09 4.66 0.48
C SER A 80 -17.25 5.18 1.34
N GLY A 81 -17.32 6.50 1.53
CA GLY A 81 -18.45 7.11 2.22
C GLY A 81 -18.46 6.87 3.74
N ILE A 82 -17.34 6.44 4.32
CA ILE A 82 -17.24 6.25 5.78
C ILE A 82 -17.20 7.64 6.42
N ASP A 83 -18.31 8.08 7.01
CA ASP A 83 -18.40 9.38 7.65
C ASP A 83 -17.55 9.41 8.92
N VAL A 84 -16.49 10.24 8.92
CA VAL A 84 -15.59 10.36 10.06
C VAL A 84 -16.01 11.44 11.05
N SER A 85 -17.10 12.19 10.81
CA SER A 85 -17.46 13.42 11.54
C SER A 85 -17.52 13.23 13.06
N ASN A 86 -18.01 12.07 13.50
CA ASN A 86 -18.19 11.75 14.92
C ASN A 86 -16.96 11.10 15.57
N LEU A 87 -15.88 10.85 14.82
CA LEU A 87 -14.68 10.23 15.33
C LEU A 87 -13.76 11.27 16.00
N PRO A 88 -13.18 10.98 17.17
CA PRO A 88 -12.27 11.87 17.86
C PRO A 88 -10.94 12.09 17.11
N ASN A 89 -10.41 13.31 17.18
CA ASN A 89 -9.10 13.66 16.63
C ASN A 89 -7.96 13.13 17.52
N ASN A 90 -6.90 12.64 16.87
CA ASN A 90 -5.60 12.27 17.44
C ASN A 90 -4.60 13.37 17.09
N HIS A 91 -3.63 13.62 17.98
CA HIS A 91 -2.68 14.72 17.85
C HIS A 91 -1.41 14.41 17.05
N GLY A 92 -1.36 13.23 16.41
CA GLY A 92 -0.16 12.74 15.74
C GLY A 92 0.87 12.14 16.69
N ASP A 93 1.95 11.65 16.08
CA ASP A 93 3.08 11.04 16.77
C ASP A 93 3.99 12.12 17.37
N GLN A 94 4.59 11.80 18.52
CA GLN A 94 5.60 12.62 19.18
C GLN A 94 6.96 11.97 19.03
N LEU A 95 7.89 12.69 18.41
CA LEU A 95 9.24 12.22 18.09
C LEU A 95 10.24 12.75 19.11
N LEU A 96 11.20 11.91 19.50
CA LEU A 96 12.48 12.38 20.04
C LEU A 96 13.52 12.46 18.91
N VAL A 97 14.20 13.59 18.85
CA VAL A 97 15.21 13.92 17.85
C VAL A 97 16.55 14.06 18.53
N HIS A 98 17.55 13.34 18.02
CA HIS A 98 18.94 13.54 18.40
C HIS A 98 19.48 14.77 17.67
N LYS A 99 19.63 15.87 18.41
CA LYS A 99 20.22 17.11 17.91
C LYS A 99 21.69 16.89 17.54
N HIS A 100 22.20 17.65 16.58
CA HIS A 100 23.63 17.69 16.24
C HIS A 100 24.25 16.38 15.71
N ILE A 101 23.48 15.29 15.57
CA ILE A 101 24.00 14.05 14.97
C ILE A 101 24.51 14.29 13.55
N PHE A 102 23.92 15.27 12.84
CA PHE A 102 24.34 15.63 11.51
C PHE A 102 25.50 16.62 11.44
N ASP A 103 25.89 17.21 12.57
CA ASP A 103 27.14 17.97 12.68
C ASP A 103 28.36 17.03 12.77
N ILE A 104 28.13 15.77 13.18
CA ILE A 104 29.17 14.74 13.36
C ILE A 104 29.29 13.85 12.12
N ARG A 105 28.19 13.61 11.40
CA ARG A 105 28.16 12.80 10.18
C ARG A 105 27.10 13.27 9.21
N SER A 106 27.26 13.00 7.92
CA SER A 106 26.19 13.26 6.96
C SER A 106 25.00 12.28 7.16
N PRO A 107 23.77 12.71 6.82
CA PRO A 107 22.63 11.82 6.65
C PRO A 107 22.92 10.73 5.61
N LYS A 108 22.34 9.55 5.84
CA LYS A 108 22.37 8.45 4.87
C LYS A 108 21.12 8.50 3.99
N ARG A 109 21.20 7.91 2.79
CA ARG A 109 20.01 7.69 1.97
C ARG A 109 19.01 6.83 2.75
N TRP A 110 17.73 7.12 2.55
CA TRP A 110 16.59 6.54 3.26
C TRP A 110 16.49 6.90 4.73
N GLU A 111 17.37 7.73 5.27
CA GLU A 111 17.28 8.17 6.66
C GLU A 111 16.22 9.26 6.82
N THR A 112 15.43 9.18 7.89
CA THR A 112 14.49 10.24 8.25
C THR A 112 15.25 11.39 8.90
N VAL A 113 14.95 12.62 8.53
CA VAL A 113 15.61 13.84 9.03
C VAL A 113 14.58 14.87 9.45
N VAL A 114 14.89 15.62 10.51
CA VAL A 114 14.19 16.85 10.88
C VAL A 114 15.03 18.03 10.42
N PHE A 115 14.41 19.00 9.75
CA PHE A 115 15.08 20.19 9.22
C PHE A 115 14.14 21.40 9.23
N ARG A 116 14.71 22.60 9.21
CA ARG A 116 13.95 23.85 9.08
C ARG A 116 13.49 24.03 7.65
N ASN A 117 12.24 24.40 7.43
CA ASN A 117 11.71 24.66 6.09
C ASN A 117 12.49 25.83 5.45
N PRO A 118 13.15 25.63 4.29
CA PRO A 118 13.94 26.69 3.65
C PRO A 118 13.14 27.95 3.28
N ALA A 119 11.83 27.80 3.03
CA ALA A 119 10.93 28.92 2.72
C ALA A 119 10.40 29.62 3.98
N SER A 120 10.33 28.91 5.11
CA SER A 120 9.80 29.41 6.40
C SER A 120 10.60 28.77 7.56
N PRO A 121 11.79 29.29 7.92
CA PRO A 121 12.70 28.62 8.86
C PRO A 121 12.18 28.44 10.30
N GLY A 122 11.03 29.05 10.63
CA GLY A 122 10.31 28.85 11.88
C GLY A 122 9.57 27.51 11.95
N GLU A 123 9.34 26.86 10.81
CA GLU A 123 8.67 25.56 10.71
C GLU A 123 9.70 24.43 10.59
N ALA A 124 9.48 23.34 11.33
CA ALA A 124 10.28 22.13 11.23
C ALA A 124 9.55 21.06 10.43
N PHE A 125 10.22 20.52 9.42
CA PHE A 125 9.70 19.44 8.59
C PHE A 125 10.42 18.14 8.90
N VAL A 126 9.66 17.04 8.79
CA VAL A 126 10.20 15.68 8.82
C VAL A 126 10.02 15.07 7.45
N LYS A 127 11.12 14.61 6.85
CA LYS A 127 11.16 13.96 5.53
C LYS A 127 12.26 12.89 5.52
N ARG A 128 12.24 12.05 4.50
CA ARG A 128 13.30 11.09 4.23
C ARG A 128 14.30 11.63 3.22
N VAL A 129 15.59 11.42 3.45
CA VAL A 129 16.64 11.74 2.48
C VAL A 129 16.61 10.71 1.36
N VAL A 130 16.39 11.16 0.14
CA VAL A 130 16.28 10.29 -1.05
C VAL A 130 17.44 10.51 -2.01
N GLY A 131 17.98 11.73 -2.09
CA GLY A 131 19.18 12.07 -2.87
C GLY A 131 20.25 12.75 -2.01
N LEU A 132 21.51 12.42 -2.25
CA LEU A 132 22.68 12.93 -1.53
C LEU A 132 23.41 14.03 -2.33
N PRO A 133 24.31 14.80 -1.69
CA PRO A 133 25.09 15.84 -2.36
C PRO A 133 25.84 15.32 -3.60
N GLY A 134 25.86 16.11 -4.67
CA GLY A 134 26.57 15.81 -5.91
C GLY A 134 25.87 14.79 -6.83
N GLU A 135 24.81 14.13 -6.36
CA GLU A 135 24.12 13.10 -7.14
C GLU A 135 23.15 13.67 -8.17
N THR A 136 22.98 12.94 -9.26
CA THR A 136 21.90 13.18 -10.21
C THR A 136 20.71 12.32 -9.85
N ILE A 137 19.58 12.92 -9.48
CA ILE A 137 18.34 12.21 -9.14
C ILE A 137 17.32 12.29 -10.27
N ARG A 138 16.63 11.18 -10.48
CA ARG A 138 15.47 11.05 -11.35
C ARG A 138 14.42 10.15 -10.69
N ILE A 139 13.14 10.47 -10.86
CA ILE A 139 12.02 9.66 -10.41
C ILE A 139 11.31 9.15 -11.67
N LYS A 140 11.19 7.83 -11.81
CA LYS A 140 10.57 7.17 -12.97
C LYS A 140 9.57 6.15 -12.46
N ALA A 141 8.31 6.26 -12.90
CA ALA A 141 7.23 5.34 -12.50
C ALA A 141 7.16 5.05 -10.99
N GLY A 142 7.43 6.05 -10.14
CA GLY A 142 7.41 5.91 -8.68
C GLY A 142 8.75 5.56 -8.05
N ASP A 143 9.69 5.00 -8.81
CA ASP A 143 11.02 4.59 -8.36
C ASP A 143 12.02 5.75 -8.39
N VAL A 144 13.01 5.69 -7.50
CA VAL A 144 14.11 6.65 -7.44
C VAL A 144 15.30 6.09 -8.18
N HIS A 145 15.86 6.88 -9.09
CA HIS A 145 17.10 6.63 -9.79
C HIS A 145 18.15 7.66 -9.39
N ILE A 146 19.36 7.18 -9.14
CA ILE A 146 20.53 7.98 -8.78
C ILE A 146 21.63 7.66 -9.79
N ASN A 147 22.15 8.70 -10.45
CA ASN A 147 23.17 8.61 -11.49
C ASN A 147 22.78 7.57 -12.58
N GLY A 148 21.51 7.56 -12.96
CA GLY A 148 20.94 6.66 -13.97
C GLY A 148 20.54 5.26 -13.48
N GLN A 149 20.92 4.86 -12.26
CA GLN A 149 20.62 3.52 -11.72
C GLN A 149 19.52 3.58 -10.67
N ILE A 150 18.68 2.55 -10.58
CA ILE A 150 17.65 2.46 -9.52
C ILE A 150 18.31 2.42 -8.13
N ALA A 151 17.81 3.25 -7.21
CA ALA A 151 18.28 3.34 -5.85
C ALA A 151 17.55 2.32 -4.99
N ARG A 152 18.10 1.11 -4.90
CA ARG A 152 17.50 -0.01 -4.17
C ARG A 152 17.55 0.21 -2.66
N LYS A 153 16.45 -0.05 -1.98
CA LYS A 153 16.37 -0.05 -0.51
C LYS A 153 16.81 -1.42 0.01
N SER A 154 17.64 -1.42 1.06
CA SER A 154 17.89 -2.67 1.80
C SER A 154 16.61 -3.19 2.43
N LEU A 155 16.53 -4.47 2.78
CA LEU A 155 15.36 -5.07 3.39
C LEU A 155 14.91 -4.31 4.64
N ALA A 156 15.85 -3.85 5.48
CA ALA A 156 15.52 -3.04 6.65
C ALA A 156 14.78 -1.74 6.26
N ALA A 157 15.29 -1.01 5.26
CA ALA A 157 14.63 0.18 4.75
C ALA A 157 13.29 -0.15 4.10
N GLN A 158 13.19 -1.23 3.31
CA GLN A 158 11.92 -1.68 2.74
C GLN A 158 10.87 -1.95 3.83
N LEU A 159 11.25 -2.59 4.95
CA LEU A 159 10.37 -2.87 6.07
C LEU A 159 9.88 -1.61 6.80
N ASP A 160 10.71 -0.56 6.84
CA ASP A 160 10.37 0.73 7.44
C ASP A 160 9.45 1.58 6.54
N LEU A 161 9.60 1.47 5.23
CA LEU A 161 8.84 2.26 4.24
C LEU A 161 7.56 1.58 3.73
N ARG A 162 7.41 0.26 3.92
CA ARG A 162 6.27 -0.50 3.38
C ARG A 162 4.92 0.07 3.81
N ILE A 163 3.98 0.13 2.87
CA ILE A 163 2.62 0.63 3.11
C ILE A 163 1.63 -0.54 3.01
N PRO A 164 0.75 -0.76 4.01
CA PRO A 164 -0.21 -1.86 3.97
C PRO A 164 -1.16 -1.76 2.77
N VAL A 165 -1.37 -2.89 2.09
CA VAL A 165 -2.32 -3.04 0.97
C VAL A 165 -3.54 -3.82 1.44
N CYS A 166 -3.33 -5.06 1.89
CA CYS A 166 -4.38 -5.88 2.48
C CYS A 166 -3.82 -6.84 3.52
N SER A 167 -4.71 -7.29 4.40
CA SER A 167 -4.41 -8.30 5.42
C SER A 167 -5.51 -9.36 5.45
N LEU A 168 -5.16 -10.58 5.87
CA LEU A 168 -6.11 -11.64 6.20
C LEU A 168 -6.91 -11.26 7.46
N GLN A 169 -7.91 -10.40 7.28
CA GLN A 169 -8.86 -10.01 8.31
C GLN A 169 -10.27 -10.25 7.79
N LEU A 170 -10.99 -11.19 8.42
CA LEU A 170 -12.40 -11.39 8.12
C LEU A 170 -13.23 -10.24 8.68
N PRO A 171 -14.31 -9.85 7.99
CA PRO A 171 -15.34 -9.02 8.59
C PRO A 171 -16.10 -9.80 9.69
N ASP A 172 -16.44 -9.12 10.80
CA ASP A 172 -17.23 -9.74 11.90
C ASP A 172 -18.71 -9.97 11.53
N SER A 173 -19.19 -9.27 10.50
CA SER A 173 -20.56 -9.36 9.99
C SER A 173 -20.51 -9.70 8.50
N GLU A 174 -21.44 -10.52 8.03
CA GLU A 174 -21.57 -10.84 6.61
C GLU A 174 -21.74 -9.55 5.81
N HIS A 175 -20.75 -9.23 4.98
CA HIS A 175 -20.89 -8.22 3.94
C HIS A 175 -21.17 -8.98 2.64
N PRO A 176 -22.32 -8.77 1.99
CA PRO A 176 -22.81 -9.64 0.92
C PRO A 176 -21.87 -9.72 -0.29
N GLU A 177 -21.07 -8.68 -0.54
CA GLU A 177 -20.11 -8.61 -1.65
C GLU A 177 -18.65 -8.90 -1.23
N TRP A 178 -18.40 -9.14 0.07
CA TRP A 178 -17.02 -9.38 0.52
C TRP A 178 -16.56 -10.76 0.08
N GLN A 179 -15.41 -10.78 -0.57
CA GLN A 179 -14.67 -12.00 -0.88
C GLN A 179 -13.24 -11.86 -0.34
N LEU A 180 -12.59 -13.00 -0.13
CA LEU A 180 -11.20 -13.01 0.25
C LEU A 180 -10.37 -12.37 -0.87
N PRO A 181 -9.43 -11.44 -0.59
CA PRO A 181 -8.55 -10.83 -1.60
C PRO A 181 -7.44 -11.79 -2.07
N TRP A 182 -7.78 -13.08 -2.14
CA TRP A 182 -6.92 -14.21 -2.49
C TRP A 182 -7.79 -15.32 -3.09
N ASP A 183 -7.34 -15.91 -4.19
CA ASP A 183 -7.92 -17.13 -4.76
C ASP A 183 -7.31 -18.36 -4.08
N LEU A 184 -8.17 -19.29 -3.71
CA LEU A 184 -7.82 -20.49 -2.96
C LEU A 184 -8.00 -21.74 -3.85
N ASP A 185 -6.97 -22.59 -3.92
CA ASP A 185 -7.14 -23.95 -4.45
C ASP A 185 -8.03 -24.81 -3.52
N GLN A 186 -8.62 -25.89 -4.06
CA GLN A 186 -9.69 -26.69 -3.43
C GLN A 186 -9.39 -27.23 -2.01
N HIS A 187 -8.12 -27.33 -1.64
CA HIS A 187 -7.67 -27.86 -0.34
C HIS A 187 -7.46 -26.80 0.74
N TRP A 188 -7.67 -25.54 0.41
CA TRP A 188 -7.62 -24.43 1.36
C TRP A 188 -9.00 -24.12 1.92
N LYS A 189 -9.09 -23.91 3.24
CA LYS A 189 -10.31 -23.49 3.92
C LYS A 189 -10.04 -22.31 4.83
N LEU A 190 -10.87 -21.28 4.71
CA LEU A 190 -10.84 -20.11 5.57
C LEU A 190 -11.65 -20.39 6.84
N GLN A 191 -11.00 -20.32 8.01
CA GLN A 191 -11.62 -20.53 9.32
C GLN A 191 -11.01 -19.56 10.34
N GLN A 192 -11.84 -18.76 11.02
CA GLN A 192 -11.43 -17.91 12.15
C GLN A 192 -10.18 -17.04 11.86
N ASN A 193 -10.17 -16.27 10.76
CA ASN A 193 -9.04 -15.45 10.28
C ASN A 193 -7.78 -16.25 9.89
N THR A 194 -7.90 -17.55 9.65
CA THR A 194 -6.76 -18.40 9.29
C THR A 194 -7.10 -19.26 8.08
N LEU A 195 -6.12 -19.48 7.20
CA LEU A 195 -6.26 -20.40 6.08
C LEU A 195 -5.66 -21.74 6.48
N GLN A 196 -6.46 -22.79 6.43
CA GLN A 196 -6.05 -24.15 6.74
C GLN A 196 -5.88 -24.94 5.45
N TYR A 197 -4.76 -25.62 5.34
CA TYR A 197 -4.45 -26.55 4.28
C TYR A 197 -4.34 -27.96 4.85
N SER A 198 -4.96 -28.90 4.16
CA SER A 198 -4.77 -30.33 4.36
C SER A 198 -4.54 -30.98 3.02
N ALA A 199 -3.38 -31.62 2.83
CA ALA A 199 -3.11 -32.40 1.64
C ALA A 199 -4.18 -33.50 1.45
N PRO A 200 -4.56 -33.81 0.20
CA PRO A 200 -5.38 -34.97 -0.07
C PRO A 200 -4.67 -36.25 0.42
N PRO A 201 -5.42 -37.28 0.87
CA PRO A 201 -4.82 -38.56 1.25
C PRO A 201 -4.02 -39.12 0.07
N ALA A 202 -2.84 -39.68 0.35
CA ALA A 202 -1.98 -40.24 -0.69
C ALA A 202 -2.72 -41.38 -1.42
N ASP A 203 -2.89 -41.26 -2.73
CA ASP A 203 -3.47 -42.33 -3.54
C ASP A 203 -2.53 -43.54 -3.56
N THR A 204 -2.88 -44.59 -2.82
CA THR A 204 -2.11 -45.83 -2.72
C THR A 204 -2.14 -46.68 -4.00
N HIS A 205 -2.83 -46.23 -5.06
CA HIS A 205 -3.10 -47.01 -6.27
C HIS A 205 -2.55 -46.40 -7.57
N SER A 206 -1.88 -45.24 -7.53
CA SER A 206 -1.37 -44.58 -8.74
C SER A 206 0.16 -44.63 -8.81
N PRO A 207 0.77 -45.20 -9.88
CA PRO A 207 2.23 -45.30 -10.02
C PRO A 207 2.94 -43.96 -10.30
N ALA A 208 2.20 -42.84 -10.33
CA ALA A 208 2.73 -41.49 -10.50
C ALA A 208 3.31 -40.87 -9.20
N ALA A 209 3.74 -41.70 -8.24
CA ALA A 209 4.29 -41.29 -6.94
C ALA A 209 5.71 -40.66 -7.00
N SER A 210 6.14 -40.16 -8.15
CA SER A 210 7.51 -39.64 -8.37
C SER A 210 7.58 -38.18 -8.82
N LEU A 211 6.47 -37.51 -9.10
CA LEU A 211 6.43 -36.06 -9.26
C LEU A 211 6.15 -35.41 -7.90
N PRO A 212 6.86 -34.33 -7.50
CA PRO A 212 6.45 -33.60 -6.31
C PRO A 212 5.01 -33.11 -6.53
N ALA A 213 4.11 -33.46 -5.61
CA ALA A 213 2.72 -33.03 -5.66
C ALA A 213 2.68 -31.51 -5.90
N GLU A 214 2.00 -31.09 -6.97
CA GLU A 214 1.89 -29.67 -7.28
C GLU A 214 1.44 -28.91 -6.03
N PRO A 215 2.08 -27.77 -5.72
CA PRO A 215 1.71 -26.99 -4.54
C PRO A 215 0.25 -26.52 -4.65
N ALA A 216 -0.48 -26.64 -3.54
CA ALA A 216 -1.80 -26.03 -3.42
C ALA A 216 -1.62 -24.54 -3.13
N TRP A 217 -2.07 -23.69 -4.05
CA TRP A 217 -1.81 -22.27 -4.02
C TRP A 217 -2.91 -21.45 -3.33
N ILE A 218 -2.45 -20.38 -2.69
CA ILE A 218 -3.20 -19.17 -2.36
C ILE A 218 -2.64 -18.10 -3.31
N ARG A 219 -3.43 -17.64 -4.29
CA ARG A 219 -2.99 -16.68 -5.32
C ARG A 219 -3.53 -15.30 -4.99
N PHE A 220 -2.72 -14.28 -5.16
CA PHE A 220 -3.16 -12.91 -4.94
C PHE A 220 -4.22 -12.55 -5.98
N HIS A 221 -5.36 -12.05 -5.52
CA HIS A 221 -6.48 -11.69 -6.37
C HIS A 221 -7.12 -10.47 -5.71
N TYR A 222 -6.50 -9.29 -5.87
CA TYR A 222 -6.82 -8.05 -5.12
C TYR A 222 -8.26 -7.58 -5.34
N TRP A 223 -9.19 -8.27 -4.69
CA TRP A 223 -10.62 -8.12 -4.82
C TRP A 223 -11.09 -6.97 -3.93
N LYS A 224 -11.73 -5.97 -4.54
CA LYS A 224 -12.37 -4.89 -3.80
C LYS A 224 -13.89 -5.10 -3.80
N PRO A 225 -14.55 -5.22 -2.63
CA PRO A 225 -16.00 -5.33 -2.57
C PRO A 225 -16.71 -4.04 -3.01
N SER A 226 -16.10 -2.85 -2.88
CA SER A 226 -16.73 -1.59 -3.25
C SER A 226 -15.72 -0.48 -3.53
N GLY A 227 -16.19 0.61 -4.18
CA GLY A 227 -15.41 1.84 -4.39
C GLY A 227 -14.35 1.72 -5.49
N GLY A 228 -13.20 2.37 -5.28
CA GLY A 228 -12.13 2.44 -6.29
C GLY A 228 -12.36 3.50 -7.38
N ARG A 229 -11.36 3.67 -8.23
CA ARG A 229 -11.38 4.60 -9.38
C ARG A 229 -10.77 3.97 -10.64
N HIS A 230 -10.48 2.68 -10.60
CA HIS A 230 -9.88 1.94 -11.71
C HIS A 230 -10.90 1.67 -12.80
N LEU A 231 -10.42 1.55 -14.04
CA LEU A 231 -11.26 1.24 -15.19
C LEU A 231 -11.32 -0.28 -15.41
N ALA A 232 -12.52 -0.81 -15.56
CA ALA A 232 -12.79 -2.13 -16.10
C ALA A 232 -13.61 -1.99 -17.39
N GLU A 233 -13.37 -2.85 -18.37
CA GLU A 233 -14.10 -2.85 -19.64
C GLU A 233 -14.42 -4.27 -20.12
N THR A 234 -15.49 -4.40 -20.88
CA THR A 234 -15.92 -5.65 -21.50
C THR A 234 -16.44 -5.38 -22.92
N PRO A 235 -16.18 -6.26 -23.89
CA PRO A 235 -16.74 -6.12 -25.23
C PRO A 235 -18.27 -6.16 -25.24
N LEU A 236 -18.89 -5.27 -26.02
CA LEU A 236 -20.32 -5.19 -26.27
C LEU A 236 -20.59 -4.45 -27.60
N THR A 237 -21.13 -5.18 -28.59
CA THR A 237 -21.42 -4.61 -29.93
C THR A 237 -22.46 -3.50 -29.87
N HIS A 238 -22.43 -2.58 -30.84
CA HIS A 238 -23.37 -1.45 -30.90
C HIS A 238 -24.82 -1.92 -30.95
N ALA A 239 -25.12 -2.91 -31.79
CA ALA A 239 -26.47 -3.46 -31.93
C ALA A 239 -27.01 -4.07 -30.62
N ALA A 240 -26.12 -4.63 -29.78
CA ALA A 240 -26.49 -5.16 -28.47
C ALA A 240 -26.60 -4.08 -27.40
N ALA A 241 -25.79 -3.02 -27.49
CA ALA A 241 -25.76 -1.93 -26.53
C ALA A 241 -26.92 -0.95 -26.69
N GLU A 242 -27.21 -0.51 -27.92
CA GLU A 242 -28.08 0.63 -28.21
C GLU A 242 -29.43 0.62 -27.47
N PRO A 243 -30.26 -0.45 -27.51
CA PRO A 243 -31.58 -0.42 -26.88
C PRO A 243 -31.48 -0.31 -25.36
N ASP A 244 -30.61 -1.11 -24.75
CA ASP A 244 -30.49 -1.23 -23.29
C ASP A 244 -29.72 -0.05 -22.68
N TRP A 245 -28.71 0.47 -23.39
CA TRP A 245 -27.94 1.64 -22.99
C TRP A 245 -28.76 2.93 -23.08
N SER A 246 -29.57 3.08 -24.14
CA SER A 246 -30.45 4.24 -24.29
C SER A 246 -31.53 4.25 -23.21
N ASP A 247 -32.12 3.08 -22.90
CA ASP A 247 -33.06 2.94 -21.79
C ASP A 247 -32.40 3.30 -20.45
N PHE A 248 -31.20 2.77 -20.17
CA PHE A 248 -30.42 3.13 -18.99
C PHE A 248 -30.23 4.65 -18.87
N LEU A 249 -29.72 5.32 -19.90
CA LEU A 249 -29.53 6.77 -19.89
C LEU A 249 -30.84 7.53 -19.65
N ASN A 250 -31.96 7.07 -20.20
CA ASN A 250 -33.27 7.68 -20.00
C ASN A 250 -33.79 7.51 -18.57
N ARG A 251 -33.69 6.31 -18.00
CA ARG A 251 -34.15 6.01 -16.64
C ARG A 251 -33.37 6.77 -15.58
N PHE A 252 -32.11 7.09 -15.86
CA PHE A 252 -31.18 7.69 -14.92
C PHE A 252 -30.85 9.16 -15.20
N ARG A 253 -31.45 9.76 -16.23
CA ARG A 253 -31.25 11.17 -16.63
C ARG A 253 -31.50 12.15 -15.49
N ASP A 254 -32.58 11.95 -14.76
CA ASP A 254 -33.06 12.87 -13.72
C ASP A 254 -32.86 12.32 -12.29
N VAL A 255 -32.16 11.19 -12.16
CA VAL A 255 -31.89 10.57 -10.86
C VAL A 255 -30.53 11.07 -10.38
N PRO A 256 -30.43 11.74 -9.21
CA PRO A 256 -29.15 12.09 -8.61
C PRO A 256 -28.49 10.81 -8.09
N ILE A 257 -27.79 10.13 -8.98
CA ILE A 257 -27.10 8.88 -8.71
C ILE A 257 -25.77 9.20 -8.05
N ALA A 258 -25.65 8.85 -6.78
CA ALA A 258 -24.39 8.88 -6.04
C ALA A 258 -23.75 7.47 -6.01
N TRP A 259 -23.68 6.78 -7.15
CA TRP A 259 -22.87 5.56 -7.21
C TRP A 259 -21.40 5.93 -7.12
N SER A 260 -20.64 5.12 -6.40
CA SER A 260 -19.18 5.20 -6.42
C SER A 260 -18.61 4.79 -7.78
N ALA A 261 -19.40 4.06 -8.59
CA ALA A 261 -19.05 3.64 -9.93
C ALA A 261 -19.71 4.50 -11.02
N GLN A 262 -19.00 4.67 -12.13
CA GLN A 262 -19.50 5.34 -13.33
C GLN A 262 -19.49 4.37 -14.50
N LEU A 263 -20.61 4.29 -15.22
CA LEU A 263 -20.73 3.47 -16.42
C LEU A 263 -20.67 4.33 -17.68
N HIS A 264 -20.03 3.80 -18.71
CA HIS A 264 -19.98 4.42 -20.01
C HIS A 264 -19.99 3.33 -21.09
N TYR A 265 -20.64 3.61 -22.21
CA TYR A 265 -20.56 2.78 -23.41
C TYR A 265 -19.77 3.53 -24.48
N ASP A 266 -18.64 2.96 -24.89
CA ASP A 266 -17.82 3.49 -25.98
C ASP A 266 -18.26 2.83 -27.29
N ALA A 267 -19.05 3.57 -28.06
CA ALA A 267 -19.61 3.10 -29.33
C ALA A 267 -18.57 2.88 -30.43
N GLU A 268 -17.42 3.58 -30.39
CA GLU A 268 -16.37 3.39 -31.41
C GLU A 268 -15.54 2.14 -31.15
N ARG A 269 -15.31 1.81 -29.88
CA ARG A 269 -14.57 0.62 -29.46
C ARG A 269 -15.48 -0.60 -29.22
N GLU A 270 -16.79 -0.40 -29.22
CA GLU A 270 -17.78 -1.41 -28.85
C GLU A 270 -17.48 -2.07 -27.50
N VAL A 271 -17.30 -1.24 -26.47
CA VAL A 271 -17.04 -1.71 -25.09
C VAL A 271 -17.94 -1.03 -24.07
N LEU A 272 -18.40 -1.80 -23.09
CA LEU A 272 -19.05 -1.29 -21.88
C LEU A 272 -17.99 -1.15 -20.78
N GLN A 273 -17.96 0.02 -20.16
CA GLN A 273 -16.93 0.42 -19.20
C GLN A 273 -17.52 0.71 -17.82
N CYS A 274 -16.76 0.38 -16.79
CA CYS A 274 -17.05 0.70 -15.40
C CYS A 274 -15.80 1.33 -14.77
N THR A 275 -15.94 2.55 -14.26
CA THR A 275 -14.95 3.16 -13.37
C THR A 275 -15.33 2.84 -11.94
N GLY A 276 -14.43 2.22 -11.18
CA GLY A 276 -14.70 1.71 -9.84
C GLY A 276 -15.42 0.35 -9.86
N VAL A 277 -15.80 -0.13 -8.69
CA VAL A 277 -16.53 -1.38 -8.48
C VAL A 277 -18.02 -1.17 -8.71
N MET A 278 -18.63 -1.92 -9.63
CA MET A 278 -20.05 -1.88 -9.92
C MET A 278 -20.86 -2.40 -8.71
N PRO A 279 -21.74 -1.60 -8.09
CA PRO A 279 -22.57 -2.07 -6.98
C PRO A 279 -23.58 -3.15 -7.41
N ALA A 280 -23.87 -4.12 -6.55
CA ALA A 280 -24.87 -5.15 -6.82
C ALA A 280 -26.26 -4.60 -7.17
N GLU A 281 -26.70 -3.47 -6.60
CA GLU A 281 -27.96 -2.84 -6.96
C GLU A 281 -27.99 -2.38 -8.43
N LEU A 282 -26.89 -1.77 -8.88
CA LEU A 282 -26.74 -1.30 -10.25
C LEU A 282 -26.71 -2.48 -11.22
N GLN A 283 -25.95 -3.52 -10.89
CA GLN A 283 -25.91 -4.75 -11.68
C GLN A 283 -27.31 -5.37 -11.80
N ARG A 284 -28.05 -5.51 -10.69
CA ARG A 284 -29.41 -6.06 -10.69
C ARG A 284 -30.36 -5.24 -11.54
N ASP A 285 -30.29 -3.92 -11.46
CA ASP A 285 -31.11 -3.03 -12.28
C ASP A 285 -30.84 -3.19 -13.78
N LEU A 286 -29.56 -3.15 -14.18
CA LEU A 286 -29.16 -3.33 -15.58
C LEU A 286 -29.57 -4.69 -16.12
N VAL A 287 -29.33 -5.76 -15.35
CA VAL A 287 -29.72 -7.12 -15.73
C VAL A 287 -31.24 -7.24 -15.83
N ARG A 288 -32.01 -6.67 -14.90
CA ARG A 288 -33.47 -6.78 -14.89
C ARG A 288 -34.10 -6.11 -16.11
N ASN A 289 -33.57 -4.96 -16.53
CA ASN A 289 -34.12 -4.18 -17.64
C ASN A 289 -33.49 -4.53 -19.00
N ALA A 290 -32.43 -5.34 -19.04
CA ALA A 290 -31.80 -5.77 -20.28
C ALA A 290 -32.79 -6.53 -21.19
N THR A 291 -32.93 -6.07 -22.42
CA THR A 291 -33.73 -6.68 -23.48
C THR A 291 -32.91 -7.68 -24.30
N THR A 292 -31.58 -7.50 -24.36
CA THR A 292 -30.68 -8.40 -25.09
C THR A 292 -29.91 -9.35 -24.15
N SER A 293 -29.59 -10.54 -24.66
CA SER A 293 -28.77 -11.50 -23.92
C SER A 293 -27.31 -11.06 -23.85
N GLU A 294 -26.81 -10.40 -24.89
CA GLU A 294 -25.45 -9.88 -24.98
C GLU A 294 -25.21 -8.76 -23.97
N PHE A 295 -26.11 -7.78 -23.85
CA PHE A 295 -26.00 -6.73 -22.83
C PHE A 295 -26.02 -7.32 -21.43
N ARG A 296 -26.95 -8.25 -21.16
CA ARG A 296 -27.04 -8.95 -19.87
C ARG A 296 -25.73 -9.65 -19.52
N ASN A 297 -25.15 -10.40 -20.47
CA ASN A 297 -23.89 -11.09 -20.28
C ASN A 297 -22.71 -10.12 -20.13
N ALA A 298 -22.70 -9.01 -20.87
CA ALA A 298 -21.69 -7.96 -20.72
C ALA A 298 -21.75 -7.33 -19.33
N VAL A 299 -22.94 -6.98 -18.82
CA VAL A 299 -23.12 -6.46 -17.45
C VAL A 299 -22.62 -7.46 -16.41
N PHE A 300 -22.94 -8.76 -16.53
CA PHE A 300 -22.42 -9.79 -15.63
C PHE A 300 -20.89 -9.87 -15.66
N ARG A 301 -20.28 -9.89 -16.85
CA ARG A 301 -18.82 -9.89 -17.01
C ARG A 301 -18.20 -8.63 -16.40
N LEU A 302 -18.76 -7.46 -16.71
CA LEU A 302 -18.23 -6.18 -16.26
C LEU A 302 -18.32 -6.03 -14.75
N ALA A 303 -19.42 -6.47 -14.13
CA ALA A 303 -19.55 -6.49 -12.68
C ALA A 303 -18.43 -7.31 -12.05
N ALA A 304 -18.21 -8.55 -12.50
CA ALA A 304 -17.12 -9.40 -12.00
C ALA A 304 -15.73 -8.78 -12.22
N LEU A 305 -15.47 -8.23 -13.41
CA LEU A 305 -14.21 -7.56 -13.74
C LEU A 305 -14.00 -6.27 -12.92
N SER A 306 -15.07 -5.55 -12.57
CA SER A 306 -14.95 -4.29 -11.83
C SER A 306 -14.40 -4.47 -10.41
N HIS A 307 -14.53 -5.67 -9.82
CA HIS A 307 -13.96 -6.00 -8.52
C HIS A 307 -12.45 -6.26 -8.55
N LEU A 308 -11.90 -6.59 -9.72
CA LEU A 308 -10.47 -6.75 -9.95
C LEU A 308 -9.79 -5.39 -9.99
N ALA A 309 -9.28 -4.96 -8.84
CA ALA A 309 -8.60 -3.68 -8.73
C ALA A 309 -7.08 -3.84 -8.85
N PRO A 310 -6.36 -2.86 -9.41
CA PRO A 310 -4.92 -2.77 -9.22
C PRO A 310 -4.60 -2.30 -7.80
N VAL A 311 -3.44 -2.71 -7.27
CA VAL A 311 -2.85 -2.04 -6.10
C VAL A 311 -2.42 -0.62 -6.53
N THR A 312 -2.78 0.40 -5.74
CA THR A 312 -2.47 1.81 -6.04
C THR A 312 -1.70 2.49 -4.90
N ASP A 313 -1.20 3.69 -5.17
CA ASP A 313 -0.53 4.55 -4.19
C ASP A 313 -1.49 5.16 -3.14
N ARG A 314 -2.80 4.93 -3.27
CA ARG A 314 -3.80 5.44 -2.33
C ARG A 314 -3.69 4.79 -0.95
N TYR A 315 -3.75 5.63 0.08
CA TYR A 315 -3.81 5.22 1.49
C TYR A 315 -4.86 6.04 2.25
N GLY A 316 -5.28 5.61 3.45
CA GLY A 316 -6.37 6.25 4.21
C GLY A 316 -6.17 7.74 4.50
N TYR A 317 -4.92 8.17 4.68
CA TYR A 317 -4.54 9.58 4.82
C TYR A 317 -4.76 10.43 3.56
N ASN A 318 -4.93 9.79 2.39
CA ASN A 318 -5.01 10.46 1.09
C ASN A 318 -6.45 10.82 0.75
N SER A 319 -7.42 10.53 1.63
CA SER A 319 -8.85 10.73 1.39
C SER A 319 -9.23 12.18 1.07
N LEU A 320 -8.37 13.15 1.42
CA LEU A 320 -8.57 14.58 1.16
C LEU A 320 -7.93 15.07 -0.15
N VAL A 321 -7.16 14.24 -0.84
CA VAL A 321 -6.35 14.67 -1.98
C VAL A 321 -7.00 14.25 -3.29
N ALA A 322 -7.33 15.25 -4.11
CA ALA A 322 -7.83 15.07 -5.47
C ALA A 322 -6.70 14.78 -6.47
N SER A 323 -5.74 13.94 -6.09
CA SER A 323 -4.67 13.49 -6.99
C SER A 323 -5.14 12.26 -7.76
N PRO A 324 -4.60 12.03 -8.97
CA PRO A 324 -4.71 10.72 -9.59
C PRO A 324 -4.12 9.64 -8.68
N GLU A 325 -4.69 8.44 -8.75
CA GLU A 325 -4.10 7.23 -8.19
C GLU A 325 -3.23 6.57 -9.24
N PHE A 326 -2.05 6.09 -8.86
CA PHE A 326 -1.11 5.39 -9.72
C PHE A 326 -0.99 3.93 -9.31
N VAL A 327 -0.90 3.03 -10.29
CA VAL A 327 -0.71 1.59 -10.05
C VAL A 327 0.69 1.34 -9.48
N VAL A 328 0.77 0.49 -8.44
CA VAL A 328 2.03 0.11 -7.78
C VAL A 328 2.28 -1.38 -7.98
N SER A 329 3.36 -1.73 -8.68
CA SER A 329 3.77 -3.13 -8.93
C SER A 329 4.61 -3.71 -7.80
N ASP A 330 5.22 -2.85 -7.00
CA ASP A 330 6.24 -3.21 -6.03
C ASP A 330 5.57 -3.66 -4.74
N LEU A 331 5.43 -4.99 -4.62
CA LEU A 331 4.71 -5.65 -3.55
C LEU A 331 5.64 -6.49 -2.66
N MET A 332 5.19 -6.73 -1.43
CA MET A 332 5.87 -7.53 -0.42
C MET A 332 4.87 -8.40 0.31
N LEU A 333 5.21 -9.70 0.39
CA LEU A 333 4.58 -10.72 1.20
C LEU A 333 5.18 -10.81 2.59
N ASP A 334 4.31 -10.78 3.60
CA ASP A 334 4.63 -11.05 4.99
C ASP A 334 3.62 -12.09 5.50
N THR A 335 4.11 -13.30 5.73
CA THR A 335 3.26 -14.46 6.04
C THR A 335 3.84 -15.26 7.20
N THR A 336 2.93 -15.78 8.04
CA THR A 336 3.28 -16.74 9.10
C THR A 336 2.51 -18.01 8.85
N ILE A 337 3.24 -19.11 8.75
CA ILE A 337 2.72 -20.45 8.46
C ILE A 337 3.07 -21.32 9.65
N GLN A 338 2.09 -22.05 10.17
CA GLN A 338 2.20 -22.93 11.33
C GLN A 338 1.79 -24.35 10.95
N TRP A 339 2.34 -25.34 11.63
CA TRP A 339 2.03 -26.74 11.42
C TRP A 339 2.23 -27.57 12.69
N GLN A 340 1.62 -28.75 12.74
CA GLN A 340 1.93 -29.76 13.76
C GLN A 340 3.06 -30.68 13.29
N GLN A 341 3.03 -31.05 12.00
CA GLN A 341 4.07 -31.78 11.29
C GLN A 341 4.45 -30.96 10.06
N PRO A 342 5.76 -30.76 9.79
CA PRO A 342 6.19 -29.85 8.74
C PRO A 342 5.65 -30.28 7.36
N PRO A 343 5.06 -29.36 6.58
CA PRO A 343 4.74 -29.66 5.18
C PRO A 343 6.04 -29.91 4.43
N ALA A 344 6.05 -30.73 3.37
CA ALA A 344 7.31 -31.06 2.70
C ALA A 344 8.02 -29.81 2.16
N ARG A 345 7.26 -28.92 1.50
CA ARG A 345 7.79 -27.66 0.96
C ARG A 345 6.80 -26.51 1.07
N ILE A 346 7.36 -25.31 1.18
CA ILE A 346 6.64 -24.03 1.12
C ILE A 346 7.17 -23.27 -0.09
N HIS A 347 6.25 -22.77 -0.91
CA HIS A 347 6.57 -22.10 -2.18
C HIS A 347 6.04 -20.66 -2.16
N VAL A 348 6.80 -19.72 -2.72
CA VAL A 348 6.32 -18.36 -2.98
C VAL A 348 6.64 -17.99 -4.41
N ARG A 349 5.65 -17.47 -5.14
CA ARG A 349 5.85 -16.82 -6.44
C ARG A 349 5.96 -15.32 -6.24
N ILE A 350 7.02 -14.73 -6.78
CA ILE A 350 7.42 -13.34 -6.61
C ILE A 350 7.57 -12.70 -8.01
N PRO A 351 6.54 -12.06 -8.56
CA PRO A 351 6.66 -11.29 -9.79
C PRO A 351 7.41 -9.97 -9.53
N VAL A 352 8.42 -9.68 -10.36
CA VAL A 352 9.18 -8.43 -10.37
C VAL A 352 9.37 -7.97 -11.81
N GLY A 353 8.77 -6.83 -12.15
CA GLY A 353 8.68 -6.36 -13.53
C GLY A 353 7.99 -7.39 -14.43
N ASN A 354 8.72 -7.90 -15.42
CA ASN A 354 8.21 -8.90 -16.37
C ASN A 354 8.57 -10.35 -15.97
N GLN A 355 9.43 -10.52 -14.96
CA GLN A 355 9.91 -11.83 -14.54
C GLN A 355 9.08 -12.38 -13.38
N THR A 356 9.00 -13.70 -13.29
CA THR A 356 8.44 -14.35 -12.10
C THR A 356 9.48 -15.27 -11.48
N LEU A 357 9.77 -15.06 -10.20
CA LEU A 357 10.69 -15.89 -9.43
C LEU A 357 9.94 -16.83 -8.50
N GLY A 358 10.53 -17.99 -8.25
CA GLY A 358 10.06 -18.98 -7.30
C GLY A 358 11.00 -19.08 -6.11
N LEU A 359 10.50 -18.86 -4.91
CA LEU A 359 11.18 -19.21 -3.67
C LEU A 359 10.61 -20.54 -3.16
N THR A 360 11.48 -21.51 -2.90
CA THR A 360 11.08 -22.80 -2.32
C THR A 360 11.87 -23.04 -1.03
N LEU A 361 11.15 -23.26 0.06
CA LEU A 361 11.68 -23.68 1.36
C LEU A 361 11.43 -25.17 1.52
N ASP A 362 12.49 -25.93 1.75
CA ASP A 362 12.41 -27.32 2.19
C ASP A 362 12.46 -27.34 3.72
N THR A 363 11.35 -27.76 4.33
CA THR A 363 11.15 -27.64 5.78
C THR A 363 11.93 -28.69 6.58
N THR A 364 12.38 -29.77 5.92
CA THR A 364 13.10 -30.86 6.57
C THR A 364 14.60 -30.60 6.59
N SER A 365 15.14 -30.14 5.45
CA SER A 365 16.55 -29.74 5.34
C SER A 365 16.81 -28.29 5.80
N HIS A 366 15.76 -27.52 6.03
CA HIS A 366 15.82 -26.08 6.31
C HIS A 366 16.61 -25.30 5.26
N SER A 367 16.43 -25.67 3.99
CA SER A 367 17.06 -25.02 2.84
C SER A 367 16.07 -24.12 2.11
N ALA A 368 16.56 -23.00 1.60
CA ALA A 368 15.80 -22.06 0.77
C ALA A 368 16.48 -21.96 -0.60
N THR A 369 15.70 -22.14 -1.66
CA THR A 369 16.15 -22.03 -3.05
C THR A 369 15.33 -20.98 -3.78
N LEU A 370 16.02 -20.00 -4.38
CA LEU A 370 15.42 -19.01 -5.27
C LEU A 370 15.73 -19.39 -6.71
N LEU A 371 14.70 -19.45 -7.55
CA LEU A 371 14.80 -19.84 -8.95
C LEU A 371 14.08 -18.84 -9.87
N SER A 372 14.61 -18.66 -11.08
CA SER A 372 13.89 -18.02 -12.18
C SER A 372 12.89 -19.01 -12.75
N LEU A 373 11.58 -18.72 -12.66
CA LEU A 373 10.56 -19.61 -13.23
C LEU A 373 10.54 -19.54 -14.75
N ASP A 374 10.92 -18.41 -15.33
CA ASP A 374 10.93 -18.24 -16.79
C ASP A 374 12.11 -18.99 -17.42
N GLN A 375 13.27 -18.98 -16.76
CA GLN A 375 14.49 -19.65 -17.25
C GLN A 375 14.69 -21.05 -16.69
N GLN A 376 13.93 -21.43 -15.65
CA GLN A 376 14.09 -22.69 -14.92
C GLN A 376 15.50 -22.87 -14.33
N THR A 377 16.13 -21.77 -13.91
CA THR A 377 17.49 -21.75 -13.36
C THR A 377 17.48 -21.40 -11.87
N VAL A 378 18.33 -22.05 -11.09
CA VAL A 378 18.58 -21.67 -9.70
C VAL A 378 19.43 -20.40 -9.69
N LEU A 379 18.96 -19.38 -8.99
CA LEU A 379 19.63 -18.09 -8.87
C LEU A 379 20.43 -18.01 -7.57
N GLN A 380 19.84 -18.46 -6.45
CA GLN A 380 20.46 -18.45 -5.13
C GLN A 380 19.98 -19.63 -4.30
N GLN A 381 20.83 -20.08 -3.38
CA GLN A 381 20.51 -21.09 -2.38
C GLN A 381 21.12 -20.69 -1.03
N GLY A 382 20.45 -21.09 0.04
CA GLY A 382 20.91 -20.87 1.40
C GLY A 382 20.18 -21.76 2.39
N SER A 383 20.55 -21.64 3.66
CA SER A 383 19.87 -22.30 4.78
C SER A 383 19.19 -21.25 5.66
N TYR A 384 18.18 -21.67 6.41
CA TYR A 384 17.51 -20.83 7.40
C TYR A 384 17.36 -21.57 8.73
N ALA A 385 17.27 -20.83 9.84
CA ALA A 385 17.02 -21.43 11.14
C ALA A 385 15.57 -21.93 11.25
N ALA A 386 15.39 -23.16 11.75
CA ALA A 386 14.08 -23.79 11.96
C ALA A 386 13.14 -23.01 12.92
N GLY A 387 13.68 -22.07 13.71
CA GLY A 387 12.90 -21.31 14.69
C GLY A 387 12.39 -22.21 15.81
N ASP A 388 11.07 -22.22 16.01
CA ASP A 388 10.37 -23.09 16.96
C ASP A 388 10.09 -24.50 16.42
N GLY A 389 10.43 -24.78 15.15
CA GLY A 389 10.19 -26.06 14.46
C GLY A 389 8.73 -26.32 14.07
N GLN A 390 7.80 -25.45 14.45
CA GLN A 390 6.36 -25.58 14.20
C GLN A 390 5.80 -24.40 13.40
N SER A 391 6.62 -23.41 13.11
CA SER A 391 6.23 -22.25 12.31
C SER A 391 7.39 -21.69 11.48
N VAL A 392 7.02 -20.95 10.45
CA VAL A 392 7.93 -20.06 9.73
C VAL A 392 7.29 -18.70 9.56
N HIS A 393 8.04 -17.66 9.89
CA HIS A 393 7.76 -16.30 9.48
C HIS A 393 8.56 -15.98 8.23
N LEU A 394 7.88 -15.74 7.12
CA LEU A 394 8.47 -15.50 5.82
C LEU A 394 8.10 -14.10 5.33
N ILE A 395 9.12 -13.34 4.96
CA ILE A 395 8.98 -12.09 4.22
C ILE A 395 9.65 -12.27 2.86
N ALA A 396 8.92 -11.97 1.79
CA ALA A 396 9.43 -11.94 0.43
C ALA A 396 9.03 -10.61 -0.22
N SER A 397 10.01 -9.85 -0.68
CA SER A 397 9.82 -8.52 -1.25
C SER A 397 10.31 -8.46 -2.69
N GLY A 398 9.55 -7.76 -3.53
CA GLY A 398 9.93 -7.42 -4.91
C GLY A 398 10.16 -5.92 -5.12
N PHE A 399 10.32 -5.14 -4.05
CA PHE A 399 10.50 -3.68 -4.12
C PHE A 399 11.77 -3.28 -4.88
N ASP A 400 11.75 -2.12 -5.54
CA ASP A 400 12.90 -1.51 -6.23
C ASP A 400 13.58 -2.44 -7.23
N GLN A 401 12.79 -3.29 -7.90
CA GLN A 401 13.31 -4.31 -8.83
C GLN A 401 14.41 -5.17 -8.19
N GLN A 402 14.20 -5.54 -6.93
CA GLN A 402 15.12 -6.31 -6.12
C GLN A 402 14.35 -7.35 -5.33
N ILE A 403 14.92 -8.55 -5.22
CA ILE A 403 14.39 -9.60 -4.36
C ILE A 403 15.09 -9.53 -3.02
N ALA A 404 14.30 -9.39 -1.97
CA ALA A 404 14.76 -9.51 -0.60
C ALA A 404 13.90 -10.54 0.14
N VAL A 405 14.55 -11.46 0.85
CA VAL A 405 13.90 -12.55 1.56
C VAL A 405 14.39 -12.60 3.00
N SER A 406 13.46 -12.72 3.95
CA SER A 406 13.76 -13.04 5.34
C SER A 406 12.91 -14.21 5.81
N ILE A 407 13.56 -15.16 6.46
CA ILE A 407 12.96 -16.36 7.03
C ILE A 407 13.33 -16.39 8.51
N ASN A 408 12.34 -16.31 9.39
CA ASN A 408 12.52 -16.24 10.84
C ASN A 408 13.48 -15.11 11.28
N GLY A 409 13.45 -13.98 10.57
CA GLY A 409 14.32 -12.83 10.83
C GLY A 409 15.73 -12.93 10.24
N GLN A 410 16.06 -13.99 9.51
CA GLN A 410 17.36 -14.19 8.87
C GLN A 410 17.26 -14.11 7.34
N THR A 411 18.26 -13.54 6.69
CA THR A 411 18.35 -13.52 5.22
C THR A 411 19.10 -14.77 4.73
N PRO A 412 18.45 -15.74 4.08
CA PRO A 412 19.11 -16.98 3.66
C PRO A 412 20.17 -16.76 2.56
N PHE A 413 20.04 -15.68 1.80
CA PHE A 413 20.97 -15.26 0.76
C PHE A 413 20.95 -13.71 0.62
N PRO A 414 21.97 -13.10 -0.02
CA PRO A 414 22.02 -11.66 -0.26
C PRO A 414 20.86 -11.19 -1.16
N GLU A 415 20.45 -9.94 -0.99
CA GLU A 415 19.43 -9.31 -1.84
C GLU A 415 19.84 -9.35 -3.33
N LEU A 416 18.90 -9.70 -4.20
CA LEU A 416 19.18 -9.96 -5.62
C LEU A 416 18.53 -8.91 -6.53
N PRO A 417 19.32 -8.04 -7.18
CA PRO A 417 18.86 -7.19 -8.28
C PRO A 417 18.20 -7.96 -9.43
N VAL A 418 17.10 -7.43 -9.97
CA VAL A 418 16.44 -7.95 -11.18
C VAL A 418 16.63 -6.97 -12.33
N GLU A 419 17.72 -7.11 -13.08
CA GLU A 419 18.17 -6.09 -14.05
C GLU A 419 17.24 -5.86 -15.26
N HIS A 420 16.42 -6.85 -15.63
CA HIS A 420 15.51 -6.77 -16.79
C HIS A 420 14.05 -6.49 -16.39
N ALA A 421 13.79 -6.10 -15.15
CA ALA A 421 12.47 -5.65 -14.73
C ALA A 421 12.23 -4.23 -15.26
N GLN A 422 11.89 -4.06 -16.55
CA GLN A 422 11.57 -2.72 -17.04
C GLN A 422 10.20 -2.27 -16.53
N PRO A 423 10.11 -1.27 -15.64
CA PRO A 423 8.83 -0.64 -15.36
C PRO A 423 8.38 0.12 -16.62
N PRO A 424 7.09 0.44 -16.76
CA PRO A 424 6.66 1.35 -17.79
C PRO A 424 7.42 2.69 -17.66
N ASP A 425 7.82 3.28 -18.79
CA ASP A 425 8.55 4.57 -18.78
C ASP A 425 7.74 5.69 -18.10
N GLU A 426 6.41 5.62 -18.21
CA GLU A 426 5.47 6.53 -17.58
C GLU A 426 4.65 5.83 -16.48
N PRO A 427 4.30 6.56 -15.40
CA PRO A 427 3.47 6.01 -14.35
C PRO A 427 2.07 5.68 -14.89
N VAL A 428 1.59 4.46 -14.64
CA VAL A 428 0.23 4.06 -15.05
C VAL A 428 -0.77 4.63 -14.05
N GLU A 429 -1.51 5.64 -14.49
CA GLU A 429 -2.60 6.21 -13.72
C GLU A 429 -3.76 5.21 -13.65
N ALA A 430 -4.18 4.83 -12.44
CA ALA A 430 -5.35 3.98 -12.19
C ALA A 430 -6.67 4.77 -12.20
N SER A 431 -6.66 6.01 -11.70
CA SER A 431 -7.89 6.81 -11.57
C SER A 431 -8.45 7.28 -12.91
N ALA A 432 -9.61 6.79 -13.36
CA ALA A 432 -10.31 7.51 -14.42
C ALA A 432 -10.69 8.90 -13.87
N ALA A 433 -9.94 9.93 -14.24
CA ALA A 433 -10.37 11.30 -14.07
C ALA A 433 -11.03 11.71 -15.37
N PRO A 434 -12.37 11.67 -15.48
CA PRO A 434 -13.03 12.40 -16.53
C PRO A 434 -13.06 13.88 -16.10
N VAL A 435 -12.26 14.71 -16.74
CA VAL A 435 -12.59 16.14 -16.87
C VAL A 435 -13.19 16.27 -18.27
N GLY A 436 -14.52 16.19 -18.38
CA GLY A 436 -15.26 16.36 -19.64
C GLY A 436 -15.59 15.07 -20.40
N ASP A 437 -16.11 15.22 -21.62
CA ASP A 437 -16.58 14.16 -22.54
C ASP A 437 -15.44 13.30 -23.16
N HIS A 438 -14.30 13.22 -22.49
CA HIS A 438 -13.12 12.53 -23.02
C HIS A 438 -13.16 11.03 -22.70
N ARG A 439 -12.97 10.22 -23.75
CA ARG A 439 -12.88 8.77 -23.62
C ARG A 439 -11.63 8.36 -22.84
N PRO A 440 -11.70 7.32 -22.00
CA PRO A 440 -10.52 6.75 -21.37
C PRO A 440 -9.55 6.22 -22.44
N ASP A 441 -8.26 6.51 -22.28
CA ASP A 441 -7.22 6.01 -23.19
C ASP A 441 -7.20 4.46 -23.21
N PRO A 442 -7.41 3.81 -24.37
CA PRO A 442 -7.35 2.35 -24.49
C PRO A 442 -6.02 1.75 -24.07
N ALA A 443 -4.90 2.43 -24.37
CA ALA A 443 -3.57 1.95 -24.00
C ALA A 443 -3.40 1.90 -22.48
N ARG A 444 -4.00 2.86 -21.79
CA ARG A 444 -4.06 2.91 -20.33
C ARG A 444 -4.87 1.74 -19.75
N ALA A 445 -6.05 1.45 -20.29
CA ALA A 445 -6.87 0.31 -19.85
C ALA A 445 -6.10 -1.01 -19.97
N ALA A 446 -5.50 -1.26 -21.13
CA ALA A 446 -4.66 -2.43 -21.38
C ALA A 446 -3.46 -2.49 -20.42
N GLY A 447 -2.82 -1.35 -20.13
CA GLY A 447 -1.73 -1.24 -19.16
C GLY A 447 -2.15 -1.62 -17.74
N ILE A 448 -3.33 -1.16 -17.29
CA ILE A 448 -3.89 -1.54 -15.99
C ILE A 448 -4.16 -3.05 -15.95
N SER A 449 -4.83 -3.60 -16.96
CA SER A 449 -5.12 -5.05 -17.02
C SER A 449 -3.84 -5.89 -16.98
N LEU A 450 -2.81 -5.52 -17.74
CA LEU A 450 -1.52 -6.21 -17.74
C LEU A 450 -0.85 -6.19 -16.36
N LEU A 451 -0.89 -5.04 -15.66
CA LEU A 451 -0.33 -4.92 -14.32
C LEU A 451 -1.12 -5.74 -13.28
N ILE A 452 -2.46 -5.77 -13.38
CA ILE A 452 -3.29 -6.64 -12.54
C ILE A 452 -2.91 -8.11 -12.74
N GLU A 453 -2.79 -8.55 -14.00
CA GLU A 453 -2.41 -9.94 -14.30
C GLU A 453 -1.01 -10.30 -13.79
N ARG A 454 -0.08 -9.34 -13.77
CA ARG A 454 1.23 -9.53 -13.13
C ARG A 454 1.13 -9.62 -11.62
N GLN A 455 0.38 -8.72 -10.98
CA GLN A 455 0.15 -8.74 -9.54
C GLN A 455 -0.47 -10.09 -9.10
N LYS A 456 -1.40 -10.65 -9.88
CA LYS A 456 -2.01 -11.97 -9.61
C LYS A 456 -1.05 -13.15 -9.58
N ARG A 457 0.17 -12.99 -10.11
CA ARG A 457 1.19 -14.05 -10.07
C ARG A 457 1.81 -14.22 -8.69
N TRP A 458 1.64 -13.26 -7.78
CA TRP A 458 1.98 -13.45 -6.38
C TRP A 458 1.18 -14.63 -5.82
N ALA A 459 1.87 -15.59 -5.20
CA ALA A 459 1.20 -16.73 -4.61
C ALA A 459 2.03 -17.37 -3.50
N LEU A 460 1.34 -17.93 -2.51
CA LEU A 460 1.89 -18.81 -1.49
C LEU A 460 1.39 -20.23 -1.76
N GLY A 461 2.28 -21.22 -1.78
CA GLY A 461 1.96 -22.61 -2.06
C GLY A 461 2.48 -23.53 -0.98
N ILE A 462 1.75 -24.60 -0.69
CA ILE A 462 2.18 -25.67 0.22
C ILE A 462 2.13 -27.00 -0.51
N SER A 463 3.19 -27.80 -0.39
CA SER A 463 3.24 -29.17 -0.91
C SER A 463 3.40 -30.15 0.24
N GLY A 464 2.44 -31.07 0.38
CA GLY A 464 2.44 -32.15 1.37
C GLY A 464 2.12 -31.69 2.79
N GLY A 465 1.65 -32.63 3.62
CA GLY A 465 1.34 -32.38 5.04
C GLY A 465 0.10 -31.51 5.26
N SER A 466 0.07 -30.81 6.39
CA SER A 466 -0.96 -29.84 6.75
C SER A 466 -0.32 -28.57 7.28
N ALA A 467 -0.96 -27.44 7.01
CA ALA A 467 -0.44 -26.13 7.39
C ALA A 467 -1.57 -25.15 7.70
N LYS A 468 -1.27 -24.15 8.53
CA LYS A 468 -2.17 -23.08 8.92
C LYS A 468 -1.48 -21.75 8.68
N VAL A 469 -2.02 -20.93 7.78
CA VAL A 469 -1.55 -19.57 7.57
C VAL A 469 -2.30 -18.66 8.54
N THR A 470 -1.57 -18.09 9.50
CA THR A 470 -2.12 -17.23 10.56
C THR A 470 -1.92 -15.75 10.29
N ARG A 471 -1.00 -15.42 9.38
CA ARG A 471 -0.75 -14.07 8.90
C ARG A 471 -0.54 -14.15 7.40
N LEU A 472 -1.22 -13.31 6.64
CA LEU A 472 -1.06 -13.19 5.20
C LEU A 472 -1.35 -11.74 4.81
N ASN A 473 -0.28 -10.95 4.72
CA ASN A 473 -0.36 -9.52 4.48
C ASN A 473 0.37 -9.15 3.18
N MET A 474 -0.26 -8.28 2.40
CA MET A 474 0.38 -7.52 1.33
C MET A 474 0.74 -6.12 1.78
N TYR A 475 1.96 -5.74 1.41
CA TYR A 475 2.43 -4.38 1.45
C TYR A 475 2.88 -3.95 0.06
N ARG A 476 2.91 -2.63 -0.15
CA ARG A 476 3.51 -1.99 -1.32
C ARG A 476 4.65 -1.08 -0.92
N ASP A 477 5.52 -0.76 -1.85
CA ASP A 477 6.52 0.29 -1.67
C ASP A 477 5.90 1.69 -1.75
N VAL A 478 6.61 2.71 -1.31
CA VAL A 478 6.28 4.13 -1.53
C VAL A 478 6.41 4.46 -3.01
N PHE A 479 5.28 4.80 -3.63
CA PHE A 479 5.26 5.32 -4.99
C PHE A 479 5.48 6.84 -4.99
N TYR A 480 6.64 7.31 -5.45
CA TYR A 480 6.91 8.75 -5.54
C TYR A 480 6.19 9.39 -6.74
N THR A 481 4.99 9.94 -6.49
CA THR A 481 4.19 10.64 -7.52
C THR A 481 4.92 11.84 -8.15
N PRO A 482 4.48 12.33 -9.32
CA PRO A 482 5.14 13.44 -10.00
C PRO A 482 5.24 14.77 -9.22
N GLY A 483 4.44 14.99 -8.16
CA GLY A 483 4.39 16.28 -7.45
C GLY A 483 3.93 17.46 -8.34
N ARG A 484 3.73 18.64 -7.74
CA ARG A 484 3.20 19.82 -8.45
C ARG A 484 4.19 20.42 -9.45
N ARG A 485 5.47 20.55 -9.06
CA ARG A 485 6.52 21.15 -9.91
C ARG A 485 7.27 20.13 -10.75
N ARG A 486 7.10 18.83 -10.48
CA ARG A 486 7.73 17.73 -11.24
C ARG A 486 9.26 17.79 -11.26
N ASN A 487 9.84 18.33 -10.18
CA ASN A 487 11.29 18.32 -9.99
C ASN A 487 11.79 16.87 -9.94
N ALA A 488 12.89 16.60 -10.64
CA ALA A 488 13.44 15.26 -10.82
C ALA A 488 12.46 14.25 -11.45
N VAL A 489 11.33 14.65 -12.03
CA VAL A 489 10.37 13.73 -12.68
C VAL A 489 10.35 13.91 -14.19
N LYS A 490 10.45 15.16 -14.68
CA LYS A 490 10.51 15.47 -16.12
C LYS A 490 11.91 15.34 -16.70
N SER A 491 12.89 15.84 -15.96
CA SER A 491 14.32 15.81 -16.28
C SER A 491 15.10 15.34 -15.07
N ASP A 492 16.32 14.90 -15.31
CA ASP A 492 17.29 14.64 -14.27
C ASP A 492 17.58 15.95 -13.50
N TYR A 493 17.86 15.83 -12.21
CA TYR A 493 18.20 16.96 -11.35
C TYR A 493 19.52 16.69 -10.62
N VAL A 494 20.50 17.58 -10.81
CA VAL A 494 21.78 17.50 -10.10
C VAL A 494 21.64 18.17 -8.75
N ILE A 495 21.86 17.41 -7.69
CA ILE A 495 21.79 17.89 -6.31
C ILE A 495 23.07 18.67 -6.02
N PRO A 496 22.98 19.97 -5.65
CA PRO A 496 24.16 20.74 -5.30
C PRO A 496 24.95 20.11 -4.14
N GLU A 497 26.24 20.43 -4.07
CA GLU A 497 27.05 20.08 -2.91
C GLU A 497 26.43 20.58 -1.60
N ASN A 498 26.61 19.82 -0.52
CA ASN A 498 26.02 20.08 0.79
C ASN A 498 24.48 20.23 0.81
N CYS A 499 23.77 19.69 -0.17
CA CYS A 499 22.31 19.72 -0.23
C CYS A 499 21.74 18.31 -0.35
N TYR A 500 20.50 18.13 0.11
CA TYR A 500 19.81 16.84 0.09
C TYR A 500 18.46 16.97 -0.63
N PHE A 501 18.11 15.97 -1.43
CA PHE A 501 16.77 15.85 -2.00
C PHE A 501 15.94 14.98 -1.05
N VAL A 502 14.85 15.53 -0.53
CA VAL A 502 14.03 14.89 0.51
C VAL A 502 12.59 14.65 0.06
N GLN A 503 11.99 13.57 0.53
CA GLN A 503 10.64 13.13 0.17
C GLN A 503 9.83 12.72 1.39
N GLY A 504 8.50 12.87 1.30
CA GLY A 504 7.58 12.26 2.26
C GLY A 504 7.21 10.83 1.86
N ASP A 505 7.06 9.95 2.84
CA ASP A 505 6.62 8.56 2.62
C ASP A 505 5.15 8.50 2.14
N ASN A 506 4.34 9.50 2.50
CA ASN A 506 3.02 9.73 1.91
C ASN A 506 3.10 10.75 0.78
N SER A 507 3.66 10.29 -0.32
CA SER A 507 4.02 11.09 -1.48
C SER A 507 2.89 11.97 -2.06
N PRO A 508 1.62 11.51 -2.20
CA PRO A 508 0.52 12.34 -2.71
C PRO A 508 0.16 13.56 -1.85
N VAL A 509 0.40 13.50 -0.54
CA VAL A 509 0.01 14.56 0.41
C VAL A 509 1.21 15.32 0.98
N SER A 510 2.40 15.05 0.46
CA SER A 510 3.65 15.60 0.96
C SER A 510 4.04 16.89 0.24
N SER A 511 4.37 17.92 1.02
CA SER A 511 5.15 19.07 0.56
C SER A 511 6.63 18.76 0.75
N ASP A 512 7.32 18.46 -0.35
CA ASP A 512 8.71 18.01 -0.39
C ASP A 512 9.44 18.49 -1.65
N SER A 513 10.64 17.96 -1.91
CA SER A 513 11.54 18.44 -2.96
C SER A 513 10.92 18.41 -4.37
N ARG A 514 9.92 17.56 -4.63
CA ARG A 514 9.17 17.54 -5.90
C ARG A 514 8.27 18.76 -6.12
N ASN A 515 7.95 19.45 -5.03
CA ASN A 515 6.92 20.49 -4.97
C ASN A 515 7.51 21.89 -4.76
N TRP A 516 8.70 22.00 -4.18
CA TRP A 516 9.33 23.27 -3.83
C TRP A 516 10.02 23.95 -5.02
N GLU A 517 10.11 25.27 -4.97
CA GLU A 517 10.84 26.05 -5.97
C GLU A 517 12.34 25.77 -5.93
N LYS A 518 12.92 25.70 -4.73
CA LYS A 518 14.26 25.16 -4.49
C LYS A 518 14.11 23.72 -4.00
N PRO A 519 14.39 22.71 -4.83
CA PRO A 519 14.00 21.32 -4.57
C PRO A 519 15.02 20.57 -3.70
N VAL A 520 15.65 21.26 -2.76
CA VAL A 520 16.68 20.68 -1.90
C VAL A 520 16.69 21.33 -0.53
N VAL A 521 17.22 20.60 0.45
CA VAL A 521 17.48 21.08 1.79
C VAL A 521 18.99 21.24 1.96
N PRO A 522 19.50 22.46 2.20
CA PRO A 522 20.91 22.65 2.55
C PRO A 522 21.24 21.95 3.87
N HIS A 523 22.45 21.41 3.99
CA HIS A 523 22.92 20.70 5.18
C HIS A 523 22.76 21.55 6.46
N ALA A 524 23.02 22.85 6.38
CA ALA A 524 22.89 23.78 7.51
C ALA A 524 21.45 23.94 8.06
N PHE A 525 20.44 23.46 7.33
CA PHE A 525 19.04 23.51 7.77
C PHE A 525 18.63 22.23 8.53
N LEU A 526 19.47 21.18 8.52
CA LEU A 526 19.22 19.96 9.27
C LEU A 526 19.28 20.26 10.77
N VAL A 527 18.27 19.76 11.49
CA VAL A 527 18.16 19.89 12.96
C VAL A 527 18.69 18.61 13.63
N GLY A 528 18.31 17.44 13.12
CA GLY A 528 18.73 16.18 13.71
C GLY A 528 17.97 14.96 13.21
N LYS A 529 18.33 13.79 13.76
CA LYS A 529 17.71 12.51 13.41
C LYS A 529 16.58 12.18 14.40
N PRO A 530 15.31 12.02 13.96
CA PRO A 530 14.29 11.40 14.78
C PRO A 530 14.62 9.91 14.98
N PHE A 531 14.61 9.44 16.22
CA PHE A 531 14.99 8.06 16.54
C PHE A 531 13.97 7.29 17.38
N LEU A 532 12.96 7.97 17.95
CA LEU A 532 11.94 7.32 18.77
C LEU A 532 10.59 8.03 18.61
N VAL A 533 9.53 7.26 18.36
CA VAL A 533 8.14 7.67 18.63
C VAL A 533 7.85 7.35 20.09
N HIS A 534 7.79 8.34 20.97
CA HIS A 534 7.91 8.11 22.42
C HIS A 534 6.59 8.23 23.20
N LEU A 535 5.65 9.07 22.76
CA LEU A 535 4.34 9.27 23.40
C LEU A 535 3.24 9.47 22.36
N PRO A 536 3.01 8.51 21.45
CA PRO A 536 1.80 8.50 20.64
C PRO A 536 0.58 8.39 21.56
N SER A 537 -0.50 9.07 21.20
CA SER A 537 -1.72 9.08 22.03
C SER A 537 -2.94 8.72 21.20
N LYS A 538 -3.89 8.03 21.84
CA LYS A 538 -5.22 7.74 21.28
C LYS A 538 -6.34 8.25 22.19
N PRO A 539 -7.49 8.63 21.63
CA PRO A 539 -8.66 8.99 22.40
C PRO A 539 -9.24 7.76 23.08
N ALA A 540 -9.70 7.93 24.31
CA ALA A 540 -10.45 6.93 25.07
C ALA A 540 -11.61 7.62 25.78
N ILE A 541 -12.69 6.86 26.00
CA ILE A 541 -13.85 7.31 26.77
C ILE A 541 -13.78 6.62 28.12
N LEU A 542 -13.65 7.40 29.18
CA LEU A 542 -13.74 6.92 30.55
C LEU A 542 -15.16 7.21 31.05
N GLN A 543 -15.93 6.16 31.33
CA GLN A 543 -17.23 6.28 31.98
C GLN A 543 -17.03 6.18 33.50
N PHE A 544 -17.34 7.25 34.23
CA PHE A 544 -17.27 7.27 35.69
C PHE A 544 -18.44 8.07 36.27
N ALA A 545 -19.15 7.48 37.24
CA ALA A 545 -20.31 8.07 37.92
C ALA A 545 -21.40 8.61 36.96
N GLY A 546 -21.71 7.85 35.90
CA GLY A 546 -22.72 8.23 34.89
C GLY A 546 -22.30 9.38 33.96
N ARG A 547 -21.05 9.85 34.04
CA ARG A 547 -20.48 10.87 33.14
C ARG A 547 -19.44 10.25 32.22
N GLU A 548 -19.47 10.65 30.95
CA GLU A 548 -18.46 10.28 29.96
C GLU A 548 -17.35 11.34 29.92
N TRP A 549 -16.11 10.91 30.12
CA TRP A 549 -14.92 11.76 30.00
C TRP A 549 -14.12 11.31 28.79
N ARG A 550 -13.95 12.21 27.82
CA ARG A 550 -13.04 11.98 26.70
C ARG A 550 -11.62 12.30 27.15
N ILE A 551 -10.81 11.27 27.33
CA ILE A 551 -9.40 11.37 27.75
C ILE A 551 -8.47 10.94 26.62
N ARG A 552 -7.19 11.26 26.76
CA ARG A 552 -6.12 10.72 25.90
C ARG A 552 -5.32 9.72 26.71
N ILE A 553 -5.06 8.56 26.13
CA ILE A 553 -4.21 7.53 26.72
C ILE A 553 -3.03 7.24 25.78
N PRO A 554 -1.86 6.81 26.30
CA PRO A 554 -0.77 6.37 25.46
C PRO A 554 -1.20 5.23 24.51
N ASP A 555 -0.76 5.30 23.26
CA ASP A 555 -0.95 4.20 22.30
C ASP A 555 0.30 3.33 22.24
N TRP A 556 0.40 2.38 23.16
CA TRP A 556 1.57 1.53 23.35
C TRP A 556 2.02 0.78 22.08
N GLU A 557 1.08 0.46 21.19
CA GLU A 557 1.33 -0.22 19.90
C GLU A 557 2.18 0.62 18.93
N ARG A 558 2.30 1.93 19.16
CA ARG A 558 3.02 2.87 18.30
C ARG A 558 4.35 3.35 18.89
N ILE A 559 4.67 3.01 20.13
CA ILE A 559 5.97 3.36 20.71
C ILE A 559 7.02 2.46 20.06
N ARG A 560 7.92 3.06 19.27
CA ARG A 560 8.96 2.33 18.55
C ARG A 560 10.13 3.22 18.17
N TYR A 561 11.28 2.58 17.96
CA TYR A 561 12.43 3.25 17.35
C TYR A 561 12.17 3.56 15.88
N ILE A 562 12.80 4.63 15.41
CA ILE A 562 12.85 5.02 14.00
C ILE A 562 14.26 4.69 13.54
N HIS A 563 14.37 3.81 12.57
CA HIS A 563 15.64 3.28 12.08
C HIS A 563 16.33 4.23 11.09
#